data_AF-R7YBS1-F1
#
_entry.id   AF-R7YBS1-F1
#
_cell.length_a   1.000
_cell.length_b   1.000
_cell.length_c   1.000
_cell.angle_alpha   90.00
_cell.angle_beta   90.00
_cell.angle_gamma   90.00
#
_symmetry.space_group_name_H-M   'P 1'
#
loop_
_entity.id
_entity.type
_entity.pdbx_description
1 polymer ?
#
loop_
_entity_poly.entity_id
_entity_poly.type
_entity_poly.pdbx_seq_one_letter_code
_entity_poly.pdbx_strand_id
1 'polypeptide(L)' 'MALSSAANTRMRVLENRIARVVARGEAVHYSVTPIYGNGYHRPPTDIAVGAFGVRGGVAHFEIIPNVR' A
#
# COMPACT_ATOMS: atom_id res chain seq x y z
N MET A 1 -6.76 -2.24 -19.54
CA MET A 1 -7.31 -1.59 -18.33
C MET A 1 -6.14 -0.95 -17.58
N ALA A 2 -6.09 0.36 -17.43
CA ALA A 2 -5.02 1.01 -16.67
C ALA A 2 -5.43 1.10 -15.19
N LEU A 3 -4.57 0.59 -14.32
CA LEU A 3 -4.58 0.83 -12.87
C LEU A 3 -4.79 2.32 -12.60
N SER A 4 -5.59 2.67 -11.59
CA SER A 4 -5.93 4.07 -11.36
C SER A 4 -4.68 4.87 -10.96
N SER A 5 -4.48 6.01 -11.60
CA SER A 5 -3.37 6.94 -11.29
C SER A 5 -3.37 7.32 -9.80
N ALA A 6 -4.55 7.38 -9.18
CA ALA A 6 -4.72 7.72 -7.77
C ALA A 6 -4.18 6.63 -6.82
N ALA A 7 -4.49 5.35 -7.07
CA ALA A 7 -4.01 4.25 -6.23
C ALA A 7 -2.48 4.16 -6.27
N ASN A 8 -1.89 4.23 -7.47
CA ASN A 8 -0.45 4.25 -7.66
C ASN A 8 0.21 5.46 -6.97
N THR A 9 -0.42 6.62 -7.03
CA THR A 9 0.10 7.83 -6.37
C THR A 9 0.09 7.68 -4.85
N ARG A 10 -1.01 7.18 -4.26
CA ARG A 10 -1.09 6.95 -2.81
C ARG A 10 -0.08 5.91 -2.34
N MET A 11 0.04 4.80 -3.06
CA MET A 11 1.06 3.78 -2.79
C MET A 11 2.46 4.37 -2.81
N ARG A 12 2.80 5.17 -3.83
CA ARG A 12 4.12 5.82 -3.93
C ARG A 12 4.40 6.77 -2.75
N VAL A 13 3.42 7.52 -2.26
CA VAL A 13 3.59 8.38 -1.09
C VAL A 13 3.93 7.56 0.16
N LEU A 14 3.22 6.45 0.36
CA LEU A 14 3.48 5.54 1.49
C LEU A 14 4.84 4.84 1.37
N GLU A 15 5.17 4.30 0.20
CA GLU A 15 6.45 3.63 -0.07
C GLU A 15 7.63 4.58 0.15
N ASN A 16 7.51 5.85 -0.27
CA ASN A 16 8.52 6.87 0.01
C ASN A 16 8.69 7.13 1.52
N ARG A 17 7.61 7.05 2.30
CA ARG A 17 7.67 7.17 3.77
C ARG A 17 8.38 5.96 4.38
N ILE A 18 8.05 4.75 3.93
CA ILE A 18 8.70 3.51 4.37
C ILE A 18 10.20 3.55 4.04
N ALA A 19 10.57 3.96 2.82
CA ALA A 19 11.96 4.06 2.39
C ALA A 19 12.78 4.99 3.31
N ARG A 20 12.22 6.12 3.74
CA ARG A 20 12.88 7.03 4.69
C ARG A 20 13.10 6.40 6.07
N VAL A 21 12.18 5.56 6.52
CA VAL A 21 12.27 4.84 7.80
C VAL A 21 13.33 3.74 7.72
N VAL A 22 13.31 2.95 6.65
CA VAL A 22 14.30 1.91 6.38
C VAL A 22 15.70 2.49 6.23
N ALA A 23 15.85 3.65 5.57
CA ALA A 23 17.14 4.34 5.43
C ALA A 23 17.77 4.76 6.77
N ARG A 24 16.97 4.84 7.86
CA ARG A 24 17.45 5.10 9.24
C ARG A 24 17.74 3.82 10.01
N GLY A 25 17.71 2.65 9.36
CA GLY A 25 17.99 1.35 9.95
C GLY A 25 16.84 0.74 10.75
N GLU A 26 15.59 1.14 10.49
CA GLU A 26 14.41 0.55 11.11
C GLU A 26 13.83 -0.57 10.23
N ALA A 27 13.56 -1.73 10.84
CA ALA A 27 12.83 -2.81 10.19
C ALA A 27 11.34 -2.46 10.11
N VAL A 28 10.70 -2.78 8.99
CA VAL A 28 9.29 -2.47 8.74
C VAL A 28 8.57 -3.73 8.29
N HIS A 29 7.47 -4.08 8.97
CA HIS A 29 6.48 -5.01 8.44
C HIS A 29 5.65 -4.28 7.39
N TYR A 30 5.71 -4.75 6.14
CA TYR A 30 4.98 -4.15 5.02
C TYR A 30 4.17 -5.23 4.29
N SER A 31 2.89 -4.97 4.08
CA SER A 31 1.99 -5.88 3.38
C SER A 31 1.10 -5.13 2.40
N VAL A 32 0.87 -5.77 1.24
CA VAL A 32 0.00 -5.28 0.18
C VAL A 32 -0.91 -6.43 -0.22
N THR A 33 -2.21 -6.27 0.01
CA THR A 33 -3.21 -7.31 -0.20
C THR A 33 -4.25 -6.83 -1.22
N PRO A 34 -4.32 -7.43 -2.43
CA PRO A 34 -5.38 -7.12 -3.38
C PRO A 34 -6.74 -7.62 -2.87
N ILE A 35 -7.78 -6.81 -3.02
CA ILE A 35 -9.16 -7.15 -2.66
C ILE A 35 -9.97 -7.28 -3.96
N TYR A 36 -10.61 -8.43 -4.14
CA TYR A 36 -11.39 -8.76 -5.34
C TYR A 36 -12.90 -8.75 -5.02
N GLY A 37 -13.53 -7.57 -5.03
CA GLY A 37 -14.99 -7.43 -4.91
C GLY A 37 -15.77 -7.84 -6.16
N ASN A 38 -15.07 -8.18 -7.25
CA ASN A 38 -15.61 -8.45 -8.59
C ASN A 38 -15.20 -9.83 -9.16
N GLY A 39 -14.68 -10.72 -8.30
CA GLY A 39 -14.18 -12.05 -8.67
C GLY A 39 -12.71 -12.07 -9.12
N TYR A 40 -12.01 -13.17 -8.82
CA TYR A 40 -10.55 -13.28 -8.98
C TYR A 40 -10.02 -13.23 -10.44
N HIS A 41 -10.91 -13.32 -11.43
CA HIS A 41 -10.56 -13.25 -12.84
C HIS A 41 -10.48 -11.82 -13.38
N ARG A 42 -10.88 -10.81 -12.58
CA ARG A 42 -10.83 -9.38 -12.92
C ARG A 42 -9.76 -8.66 -12.10
N PRO A 43 -9.33 -7.44 -12.49
CA PRO A 43 -8.45 -6.64 -11.65
C PRO A 43 -9.09 -6.39 -10.27
N PRO A 44 -8.26 -6.31 -9.19
CA PRO A 44 -8.74 -6.01 -7.84
C PRO A 44 -9.56 -4.72 -7.82
N THR A 45 -10.64 -4.69 -7.04
CA THR A 45 -11.44 -3.48 -6.83
C THR A 45 -10.75 -2.52 -5.87
N ASP A 46 -9.95 -3.05 -4.94
CA ASP A 46 -9.26 -2.29 -3.90
C ASP A 46 -7.92 -2.95 -3.56
N ILE A 47 -7.09 -2.22 -2.82
CA ILE A 47 -5.82 -2.69 -2.27
C ILE A 47 -5.78 -2.33 -0.78
N ALA A 48 -5.64 -3.33 0.08
CA ALA A 48 -5.30 -3.09 1.49
C ALA A 48 -3.77 -2.93 1.60
N VAL A 49 -3.31 -1.87 2.23
CA VAL A 49 -1.89 -1.65 2.49
C VAL A 49 -1.64 -1.40 3.97
N GLY A 50 -0.69 -2.13 4.53
CA GLY A 50 -0.26 -2.02 5.93
C GLY A 50 1.25 -1.81 6.03
N ALA A 51 1.68 -0.90 6.90
CA ALA A 51 3.10 -0.64 7.17
C ALA A 51 3.32 -0.30 8.65
N PHE A 52 4.11 -1.11 9.33
CA PHE A 52 4.43 -0.94 10.76
C PHE A 52 5.93 -1.09 11.01
N GLY A 53 6.56 0.00 11.42
CA GLY A 53 7.97 0.02 11.80
C GLY A 53 8.17 -0.45 13.24
N VAL A 54 9.19 -1.28 13.48
CA VAL A 54 9.45 -1.88 14.81
C VAL A 54 9.84 -0.86 15.88
N ARG A 55 10.18 0.37 15.49
CA ARG A 55 10.50 1.50 16.39
C ARG A 55 9.47 2.63 16.29
N GLY A 56 8.36 2.41 15.56
CA GLY A 56 7.28 3.39 15.39
C GLY A 56 7.54 4.47 14.34
N GLY A 57 8.58 4.35 13.49
CA GLY A 57 8.86 5.33 12.43
C GLY A 57 7.76 5.39 11.35
N VAL A 58 6.98 4.32 11.22
CA VAL A 58 5.75 4.27 10.42
C VAL A 58 4.71 3.40 11.11
N ALA A 59 3.46 3.86 11.10
CA ALA A 59 2.28 3.08 11.44
C ALA A 59 1.17 3.55 10.48
N HIS A 60 0.83 2.71 9.50
CA HIS A 60 -0.12 3.03 8.45
C HIS A 60 -0.95 1.81 8.10
N PHE A 61 -2.25 2.00 7.97
CA PHE A 61 -3.16 1.05 7.37
C PHE A 61 -4.19 1.81 6.56
N GLU A 62 -4.41 1.41 5.30
CA GLU A 62 -5.40 2.03 4.43
C GLU A 62 -5.96 0.99 3.45
N ILE A 63 -7.23 1.14 3.10
CA ILE A 63 -7.83 0.48 1.94
C ILE A 63 -7.94 1.53 0.83
N ILE A 64 -7.26 1.27 -0.28
CA ILE A 64 -7.16 2.16 -1.42
C ILE A 64 -8.04 1.61 -2.55
N PRO A 65 -9.08 2.35 -3.00
CA PRO A 65 -9.85 1.96 -4.16
C PRO A 65 -8.98 1.87 -5.42
N ASN A 66 -9.05 0.74 -6.11
CA ASN A 66 -8.35 0.45 -7.36
C ASN A 66 -9.29 0.60 -8.57
N VAL A 67 -10.15 1.61 -8.51
CA VAL A 67 -11.12 1.96 -9.54
C VAL A 67 -10.63 3.13 -10.39
N ARG A 68 -11.00 3.13 -11.67
CA ARG A 68 -10.77 4.28 -12.57
C ARG A 68 -11.75 5.41 -12.28
#